data_AF-A0A6M2D6B0-F1
#
_entry.id   AF-A0A6M2D6B0-F1
#
_cell.length_a   1.000
_cell.length_b   1.000
_cell.length_c   1.000
_cell.angle_alpha   90.00
_cell.angle_beta   90.00
_cell.angle_gamma   90.00
#
_symmetry.space_group_name_H-M   'P 1'
#
loop_
_entity.id
_entity.type
_entity.pdbx_description
1 polymer ?
#
loop_
_entity_poly.entity_id
_entity_poly.type
_entity_poly.pdbx_seq_one_letter_code
_entity_poly.pdbx_strand_id
1 'polypeptide(L)'
;MERSNLVNEHTGDSRDSHCSNIPRPSYTQAGFDGAYIQLLPKKTGFRDVIKQARKPRCSSRRLKHLALKRLPVLQWLRTYRVKEYLLADVVTGFTVAMFHVPQSLGYALLAAVPPVCALYNAMFPMMIYFILGTARQASVGADAVTSMMTGTIVRELTSGDVSHDGLNPHNSTQPVPYTVAEVTSALCLTIGIIQLVFSFLSLGALNVFLSEQMINGFATGVAIQVVVSQLGSLFGNRVPHMSGMFTIYKTIYAFFDRIDDVAWQTTLVAFVAVAIIMAVKIFLDPSVLKRLGIPLPIELVVVVLFTLASHYLDMKENHGIAVVGTVPQVLPEPSLPSFNTSLIAAILPQSFVMAIVSFAITLSLGRIFGLKHGYSVDANQEFLALGASHVFSSFFSCFPLAASVPRSAVQEGAGGKTQ
;
A
#
# COMPACT_ATOMS: atom_id res chain seq x y z
N MET A 1 -54.35 62.91 -1.70
CA MET A 1 -54.57 61.45 -1.51
C MET A 1 -53.19 60.83 -1.35
N GLU A 2 -52.57 61.02 -0.17
CA GLU A 2 -52.60 60.12 0.99
C GLU A 2 -51.85 58.81 0.69
N ARG A 3 -50.84 58.32 1.41
CA ARG A 3 -50.16 58.56 2.72
C ARG A 3 -48.82 57.80 2.58
N SER A 4 -47.72 57.95 3.33
CA SER A 4 -47.34 58.46 4.66
C SER A 4 -45.80 58.30 4.71
N ASN A 5 -45.00 59.29 5.17
CA ASN A 5 -44.47 59.41 6.55
C ASN A 5 -43.83 58.10 7.08
N LEU A 6 -42.67 58.02 7.74
CA LEU A 6 -41.80 58.94 8.47
C LEU A 6 -40.59 58.08 8.97
N VAL A 7 -39.45 58.71 9.30
CA VAL A 7 -38.55 58.38 10.45
C VAL A 7 -37.69 57.10 10.36
N ASN A 8 -36.36 57.23 10.38
CA ASN A 8 -35.63 57.30 11.65
C ASN A 8 -34.14 57.67 11.52
N GLU A 9 -33.69 58.43 12.50
CA GLU A 9 -32.32 58.84 12.79
C GLU A 9 -31.45 57.69 13.33
N HIS A 10 -30.14 57.96 13.25
CA HIS A 10 -29.11 57.66 14.25
C HIS A 10 -28.28 56.36 14.21
N THR A 11 -26.97 56.67 14.20
CA THR A 11 -25.87 56.10 15.00
C THR A 11 -25.23 54.80 14.56
N GLY A 12 -23.94 54.95 14.21
CA GLY A 12 -22.83 54.14 14.72
C GLY A 12 -22.77 52.68 14.28
N ASP A 13 -21.75 52.32 13.51
CA ASP A 13 -20.64 51.52 14.03
C ASP A 13 -19.67 51.14 12.88
N SER A 14 -18.42 51.03 13.25
CA SER A 14 -17.24 50.86 12.41
C SER A 14 -17.19 49.46 11.79
N ARG A 15 -17.36 49.35 10.47
CA ARG A 15 -16.86 48.21 9.67
C ARG A 15 -16.49 48.71 8.28
N ASP A 16 -15.19 48.79 7.99
CA ASP A 16 -14.69 48.86 6.62
C ASP A 16 -14.96 47.52 5.91
N SER A 17 -16.21 47.29 5.55
CA SER A 17 -16.58 46.41 4.47
C SER A 17 -16.34 47.20 3.19
N HIS A 18 -15.39 46.76 2.35
CA HIS A 18 -15.24 47.28 0.99
C HIS A 18 -16.56 47.04 0.24
N CYS A 19 -17.46 48.01 0.30
CA CYS A 19 -18.71 48.01 -0.44
C CYS A 19 -18.34 48.32 -1.89
N SER A 20 -18.14 47.28 -2.69
CA SER A 20 -17.84 47.39 -4.10
C SER A 20 -19.10 47.86 -4.84
N ASN A 21 -19.35 49.17 -4.81
CA ASN A 21 -20.31 49.85 -5.68
C ASN A 21 -19.75 49.85 -7.09
N ILE A 22 -20.07 48.82 -7.87
CA ILE A 22 -19.71 48.76 -9.29
C ILE A 22 -20.98 49.07 -10.09
N PRO A 23 -21.19 50.32 -10.54
CA PRO A 23 -22.31 50.64 -11.42
C PRO A 23 -22.05 49.99 -12.77
N ARG A 24 -22.72 48.87 -13.07
CA ARG A 24 -22.72 48.26 -14.39
C ARG A 24 -24.14 48.26 -14.96
N PRO A 25 -24.33 48.62 -16.24
CA PRO A 25 -25.62 48.45 -16.88
C PRO A 25 -26.01 46.96 -16.92
N SER A 26 -27.28 46.68 -16.67
CA SER A 26 -27.83 45.32 -16.75
C SER A 26 -27.97 44.93 -18.23
N TYR A 27 -27.25 43.89 -18.67
CA TYR A 27 -27.39 43.33 -20.01
C TYR A 27 -28.19 42.02 -19.96
N THR A 28 -29.02 41.80 -20.97
CA THR A 28 -29.46 40.44 -21.34
C THR A 28 -28.33 39.76 -22.12
N GLN A 29 -28.25 38.43 -22.13
CA GLN A 29 -27.17 37.70 -22.82
C GLN A 29 -27.03 38.12 -24.30
N ALA A 30 -28.16 38.34 -24.99
CA ALA A 30 -28.18 38.84 -26.37
C ALA A 30 -27.64 40.29 -26.49
N GLY A 31 -27.92 41.15 -25.51
CA GLY A 31 -27.37 42.51 -25.46
C GLY A 31 -25.88 42.55 -25.13
N PHE A 32 -25.40 41.62 -24.31
CA PHE A 32 -23.97 41.47 -24.00
C PHE A 32 -23.18 40.98 -25.21
N ASP A 33 -23.69 39.96 -25.92
CA ASP A 33 -23.04 39.38 -27.10
C ASP A 33 -23.08 40.31 -28.33
N GLY A 34 -23.98 41.29 -28.36
CA GLY A 34 -24.01 42.35 -29.36
C GLY A 34 -23.06 43.52 -29.05
N ALA A 35 -22.85 43.84 -27.77
CA ALA A 35 -21.95 44.93 -27.32
C ALA A 35 -20.47 44.49 -27.29
N TYR A 36 -20.21 43.22 -27.05
CA TYR A 36 -18.87 42.64 -27.01
C TYR A 36 -18.72 41.58 -28.10
N ILE A 37 -17.75 41.76 -28.99
CA ILE A 37 -17.42 40.76 -30.01
C ILE A 37 -16.97 39.49 -29.28
N GLN A 38 -17.83 38.48 -29.21
CA GLN A 38 -17.40 37.13 -28.87
C GLN A 38 -16.42 36.68 -29.96
N LEU A 39 -15.14 36.59 -29.61
CA LEU A 39 -14.18 35.82 -30.39
C LEU A 39 -14.61 34.35 -30.30
N LEU A 40 -15.54 33.94 -31.17
CA LEU A 40 -15.93 32.54 -31.30
C LEU A 40 -14.64 31.73 -31.46
N PRO A 41 -14.42 30.67 -30.65
CA PRO A 41 -13.25 29.82 -30.83
C PRO A 41 -13.27 29.34 -32.27
N LYS A 42 -12.23 29.74 -33.04
CA LYS A 42 -12.07 29.43 -34.46
C LYS A 42 -12.37 27.94 -34.60
N LYS A 43 -13.44 27.55 -35.31
CA LYS A 43 -13.79 26.14 -35.54
C LYS A 43 -12.57 25.48 -36.19
N THR A 44 -11.75 24.79 -35.38
CA THR A 44 -10.59 24.08 -35.87
C THR A 44 -11.12 22.92 -36.70
N GLY A 45 -10.98 23.01 -38.01
CA GLY A 45 -11.36 21.91 -38.89
C GLY A 45 -10.56 20.65 -38.54
N PHE A 46 -11.12 19.47 -38.79
CA PHE A 46 -10.46 18.18 -38.55
C PHE A 46 -9.03 18.12 -39.13
N ARG A 47 -8.80 18.80 -40.26
CA ARG A 47 -7.48 18.94 -40.90
C ARG A 47 -6.48 19.79 -40.11
N ASP A 48 -6.94 20.80 -39.37
CA ASP A 48 -6.09 21.61 -38.50
C ASP A 48 -5.73 20.86 -37.22
N VAL A 49 -6.64 20.06 -36.66
CA VAL A 49 -6.35 19.16 -35.53
C VAL A 49 -5.29 18.12 -35.90
N ILE A 50 -5.39 17.53 -37.09
CA ILE A 50 -4.38 16.57 -37.61
C ILE A 50 -3.04 17.26 -37.89
N LYS A 51 -3.04 18.48 -38.43
CA LYS A 51 -1.79 19.28 -38.62
C LYS A 51 -1.17 19.71 -37.29
N GLN A 52 -1.97 19.99 -36.27
CA GLN A 52 -1.51 20.37 -34.92
C GLN A 52 -1.04 19.16 -34.09
N ALA A 53 -1.52 17.96 -34.42
CA ALA A 53 -1.00 16.68 -33.92
C ALA A 53 0.31 16.26 -34.62
N ARG A 54 0.49 16.61 -35.90
CA ARG A 54 1.70 16.32 -36.70
C ARG A 54 2.88 17.29 -36.51
N LYS A 55 2.69 18.45 -35.89
CA LYS A 55 3.84 19.28 -35.49
C LYS A 55 4.62 18.53 -34.41
N PRO A 56 5.96 18.35 -34.53
CA PRO A 56 6.74 17.67 -33.51
C PRO A 56 6.61 18.46 -32.21
N ARG A 57 5.77 17.97 -31.30
CA ARG A 57 5.50 18.56 -29.98
C ARG A 57 6.66 18.35 -29.00
N CYS A 58 7.80 17.83 -29.48
CA CYS A 58 9.01 17.57 -28.72
C CYS A 58 9.91 18.81 -28.68
N SER A 59 9.50 19.81 -27.88
CA SER A 59 10.45 20.81 -27.37
C SER A 59 11.20 20.21 -26.18
N SER A 60 12.52 20.41 -26.09
CA SER A 60 13.34 20.01 -24.93
C SER A 60 12.74 20.46 -23.59
N ARG A 61 12.04 21.60 -23.56
CA ARG A 61 11.33 22.11 -22.37
C ARG A 61 10.14 21.24 -21.94
N ARG A 62 9.38 20.68 -22.89
CA ARG A 62 8.28 19.75 -22.58
C ARG A 62 8.79 18.40 -22.12
N LEU A 63 9.86 17.89 -22.71
CA LEU A 63 10.47 16.64 -22.26
C LEU A 63 11.01 16.78 -20.83
N LYS A 64 11.69 17.91 -20.52
CA LYS A 64 12.10 18.24 -19.14
C LYS A 64 10.91 18.32 -18.19
N HIS A 65 9.82 18.96 -18.58
CA HIS A 65 8.61 19.05 -17.74
C HIS A 65 7.93 17.69 -17.53
N LEU A 66 7.86 16.86 -18.57
CA LEU A 66 7.31 15.50 -18.48
C LEU A 66 8.19 14.60 -17.59
N ALA A 67 9.52 14.69 -17.73
CA ALA A 67 10.47 13.97 -16.89
C ALA A 67 10.36 14.40 -15.42
N LEU A 68 10.27 15.70 -15.14
CA LEU A 68 10.05 16.21 -13.78
C LEU A 68 8.70 15.75 -13.18
N LYS A 69 7.65 15.62 -14.00
CA LYS A 69 6.35 15.11 -13.55
C LYS A 69 6.36 13.60 -13.30
N ARG A 70 7.05 12.82 -14.13
CA ARG A 70 7.12 11.35 -14.05
C ARG A 70 8.18 10.83 -13.08
N LEU A 71 9.16 11.65 -12.72
CA LEU A 71 10.19 11.38 -11.71
C LEU A 71 10.07 12.40 -10.56
N PRO A 72 9.12 12.22 -9.62
CA PRO A 72 8.94 13.09 -8.47
C PRO A 72 10.23 13.28 -7.66
N VAL A 73 11.13 12.28 -7.68
CA VAL A 73 12.45 12.35 -7.04
C VAL A 73 13.24 13.60 -7.41
N LEU A 74 13.21 14.01 -8.68
CA LEU A 74 13.96 15.18 -9.14
C LEU A 74 13.37 16.50 -8.61
N GLN A 75 12.08 16.50 -8.29
CA GLN A 75 11.39 17.67 -7.76
C GLN A 75 11.68 17.85 -6.28
N TRP A 76 11.46 16.80 -5.46
CA TRP A 76 11.64 16.90 -4.02
C TRP A 76 13.11 16.96 -3.60
N LEU A 77 14.01 16.27 -4.31
CA LEU A 77 15.45 16.29 -4.03
C LEU A 77 16.03 17.71 -4.23
N ARG A 78 15.50 18.48 -5.20
CA ARG A 78 15.93 19.87 -5.45
C ARG A 78 15.45 20.84 -4.38
N THR A 79 14.30 20.59 -3.76
CA THR A 79 13.75 21.41 -2.65
C THR A 79 14.15 20.87 -1.27
N TYR A 80 15.03 19.86 -1.22
CA TYR A 80 15.42 19.21 0.02
C TYR A 80 16.30 20.09 0.90
N ARG A 81 15.88 20.31 2.15
CA ARG A 81 16.62 21.11 3.14
C ARG A 81 17.50 20.21 3.99
N VAL A 82 18.72 19.97 3.51
CA VAL A 82 19.68 19.02 4.13
C VAL A 82 19.87 19.27 5.63
N LYS A 83 19.98 20.52 6.07
CA LYS A 83 20.22 20.85 7.48
C LYS A 83 19.04 20.55 8.40
N GLU A 84 17.81 20.63 7.89
CA GLU A 84 16.58 20.47 8.67
C GLU A 84 16.06 19.03 8.63
N TYR A 85 16.13 18.38 7.45
CA TYR A 85 15.45 17.12 7.22
C TYR A 85 16.36 15.89 7.32
N LEU A 86 17.65 16.01 7.04
CA LEU A 86 18.54 14.84 6.94
C LEU A 86 18.59 14.02 8.23
N LEU A 87 18.73 14.67 9.38
CA LEU A 87 18.81 13.95 10.66
C LEU A 87 17.46 13.28 11.00
N ALA A 88 16.35 13.96 10.76
CA ALA A 88 15.01 13.39 10.97
C ALA A 88 14.78 12.19 10.05
N ASP A 89 15.03 12.33 8.74
CA ASP A 89 14.80 11.27 7.76
C ASP A 89 15.73 10.06 8.01
N VAL A 90 17.01 10.26 8.35
CA VAL A 90 17.94 9.15 8.66
C VAL A 90 17.47 8.39 9.90
N VAL A 91 17.11 9.09 10.97
CA VAL A 91 16.61 8.46 12.21
C VAL A 91 15.31 7.72 11.96
N THR A 92 14.38 8.33 11.21
CA THR A 92 13.11 7.67 10.85
C THR A 92 13.34 6.47 9.95
N GLY A 93 14.29 6.53 9.01
CA GLY A 93 14.65 5.42 8.14
C GLY A 93 15.19 4.22 8.91
N PHE A 94 16.10 4.45 9.86
CA PHE A 94 16.58 3.39 10.77
C PHE A 94 15.43 2.81 11.60
N THR A 95 14.57 3.67 12.13
CA THR A 95 13.40 3.25 12.92
C THR A 95 12.49 2.37 12.07
N VAL A 96 12.05 2.85 10.91
CA VAL A 96 11.18 2.11 9.98
C VAL A 96 11.83 0.79 9.56
N ALA A 97 13.14 0.76 9.28
CA ALA A 97 13.85 -0.48 8.95
C ALA A 97 13.79 -1.52 10.08
N MET A 98 13.93 -1.09 11.34
CA MET A 98 13.81 -1.99 12.50
C MET A 98 12.41 -2.58 12.64
N PHE A 99 11.35 -1.84 12.30
CA PHE A 99 9.98 -2.37 12.27
C PHE A 99 9.72 -3.25 11.03
N HIS A 100 10.32 -2.90 9.89
CA HIS A 100 10.05 -3.53 8.61
C HIS A 100 10.55 -4.99 8.56
N VAL A 101 11.73 -5.29 9.12
CA VAL A 101 12.29 -6.65 9.12
C VAL A 101 11.38 -7.69 9.79
N PRO A 102 11.01 -7.57 11.08
CA PRO A 102 10.18 -8.56 11.76
C PRO A 102 8.77 -8.64 11.17
N GLN A 103 8.21 -7.51 10.74
CA GLN A 103 6.89 -7.47 10.13
C GLN A 103 6.85 -8.20 8.79
N SER A 104 7.85 -7.99 7.92
CA SER A 104 7.96 -8.69 6.64
C SER A 104 8.10 -10.19 6.83
N LEU A 105 8.89 -10.65 7.80
CA LEU A 105 9.02 -12.08 8.12
C LEU A 105 7.67 -12.70 8.51
N GLY A 106 6.87 -12.00 9.31
CA GLY A 106 5.50 -12.43 9.66
C GLY A 106 4.59 -12.54 8.43
N TYR A 107 4.69 -11.59 7.50
CA TYR A 107 3.90 -11.60 6.26
C TYR A 107 4.32 -12.68 5.27
N ALA A 108 5.58 -13.12 5.28
CA ALA A 108 6.03 -14.26 4.48
C ALA A 108 5.22 -15.53 4.79
N LEU A 109 4.97 -15.77 6.08
CA LEU A 109 4.18 -16.91 6.56
C LEU A 109 2.73 -16.84 6.05
N LEU A 110 2.14 -15.65 6.03
CA LEU A 110 0.78 -15.43 5.49
C LEU A 110 0.73 -15.60 3.97
N ALA A 111 1.78 -15.19 3.26
CA ALA A 111 1.94 -15.41 1.83
C ALA A 111 2.30 -16.85 1.46
N ALA A 112 2.49 -17.73 2.45
CA ALA A 112 2.95 -19.10 2.24
C ALA A 112 4.27 -19.18 1.43
N VAL A 113 5.14 -18.18 1.60
CA VAL A 113 6.45 -18.10 0.94
C VAL A 113 7.58 -18.31 1.95
N PRO A 114 8.76 -18.72 1.48
CA PRO A 114 9.95 -18.75 2.32
C PRO A 114 10.23 -17.36 2.95
N PRO A 115 10.61 -17.29 4.24
CA PRO A 115 10.87 -16.03 4.95
C PRO A 115 11.87 -15.11 4.24
N VAL A 116 12.83 -15.68 3.50
CA VAL A 116 13.85 -14.93 2.75
C VAL A 116 13.23 -14.02 1.69
N CYS A 117 12.15 -14.45 1.02
CA CYS A 117 11.46 -13.66 0.00
C CYS A 117 10.89 -12.36 0.58
N ALA A 118 10.56 -12.32 1.87
CA ALA A 118 10.05 -11.12 2.50
C ALA A 118 11.14 -10.10 2.82
N LEU A 119 12.39 -10.54 3.04
CA LEU A 119 13.54 -9.63 3.14
C LEU A 119 13.82 -8.98 1.77
N TYR A 120 13.68 -9.73 0.68
CA TYR A 120 13.78 -9.19 -0.68
C TYR A 120 12.65 -8.18 -0.97
N ASN A 121 11.42 -8.55 -0.59
CA ASN A 121 10.25 -7.67 -0.74
C ASN A 121 10.33 -6.41 0.15
N ALA A 122 11.13 -6.41 1.21
CA ALA A 122 11.38 -5.21 2.01
C ALA A 122 12.34 -4.22 1.31
N MET A 123 13.22 -4.72 0.43
CA MET A 123 14.29 -3.94 -0.17
C MET A 123 13.97 -3.45 -1.59
N PHE A 124 13.68 -4.37 -2.52
CA PHE A 124 13.57 -4.05 -3.95
C PHE A 124 12.39 -3.12 -4.30
N PRO A 125 11.17 -3.33 -3.76
CA PRO A 125 10.06 -2.40 -3.94
C PRO A 125 10.37 -0.96 -3.56
N MET A 126 11.01 -0.76 -2.40
CA MET A 126 11.26 0.58 -1.88
C MET A 126 12.22 1.36 -2.76
N MET A 127 13.21 0.70 -3.37
CA MET A 127 14.14 1.37 -4.29
C MET A 127 13.43 2.00 -5.49
N ILE A 128 12.42 1.31 -6.05
CA ILE A 128 11.64 1.84 -7.18
C ILE A 128 10.62 2.87 -6.72
N TYR A 129 9.97 2.62 -5.58
CA TYR A 129 8.99 3.54 -5.02
C TYR A 129 9.63 4.88 -4.63
N PHE A 130 10.86 4.89 -4.09
CA PHE A 130 11.64 6.10 -3.80
C PHE A 130 11.79 7.02 -5.03
N ILE A 131 11.93 6.45 -6.23
CA ILE A 131 12.15 7.20 -7.48
C ILE A 131 10.83 7.77 -8.02
N LEU A 132 9.76 6.99 -7.96
CA LEU A 132 8.51 7.23 -8.70
C LEU A 132 7.34 7.67 -7.83
N GLY A 133 7.37 7.38 -6.53
CA GLY A 133 6.29 7.63 -5.57
C GLY A 133 6.10 9.10 -5.26
N THR A 134 4.86 9.47 -4.94
CA THR A 134 4.48 10.84 -4.56
C THR A 134 4.06 10.96 -3.10
N ALA A 135 3.61 9.87 -2.48
CA ALA A 135 3.26 9.86 -1.05
C ALA A 135 4.52 9.76 -0.17
N ARG A 136 4.88 10.87 0.49
CA ARG A 136 6.17 10.99 1.20
C ARG A 136 6.31 10.09 2.43
N GLN A 137 5.22 9.83 3.14
CA GLN A 137 5.20 8.99 4.34
C GLN A 137 4.82 7.53 4.05
N ALA A 138 4.53 7.17 2.79
CA ALA A 138 4.12 5.81 2.47
C ALA A 138 5.33 4.87 2.43
N SER A 139 5.31 3.84 3.28
CA SER A 139 6.29 2.76 3.30
C SER A 139 5.74 1.55 2.54
N VAL A 140 6.27 1.32 1.34
CA VAL A 140 5.86 0.22 0.44
C VAL A 140 6.66 -1.05 0.75
N GLY A 141 6.02 -2.21 0.62
CA GLY A 141 6.67 -3.52 0.78
C GLY A 141 5.63 -4.61 1.03
N ALA A 142 5.97 -5.61 1.83
CA ALA A 142 5.01 -6.62 2.26
C ALA A 142 3.89 -5.99 3.10
N ASP A 143 2.64 -6.34 2.78
CA ASP A 143 1.45 -5.92 3.51
C ASP A 143 0.56 -7.14 3.85
N ALA A 144 -0.18 -7.07 4.95
CA ALA A 144 -0.96 -8.19 5.44
C ALA A 144 -2.02 -8.68 4.44
N VAL A 145 -2.74 -7.77 3.77
CA VAL A 145 -3.84 -8.12 2.87
C VAL A 145 -3.31 -8.78 1.61
N THR A 146 -2.33 -8.14 0.98
CA THR A 146 -1.70 -8.66 -0.24
C THR A 146 -0.97 -9.98 0.03
N SER A 147 -0.37 -10.15 1.22
CA SER A 147 0.24 -11.41 1.64
C SER A 147 -0.79 -12.51 1.81
N MET A 148 -1.91 -12.27 2.50
CA MET A 148 -2.98 -13.26 2.62
C MET A 148 -3.53 -13.69 1.26
N MET A 149 -3.82 -12.73 0.37
CA MET A 149 -4.29 -13.01 -0.99
C MET A 149 -3.25 -13.83 -1.76
N THR A 150 -1.96 -13.48 -1.65
CA THR A 150 -0.88 -14.26 -2.27
C THR A 150 -0.85 -15.69 -1.74
N GLY A 151 -0.95 -15.88 -0.42
CA GLY A 151 -0.91 -17.19 0.22
C GLY A 151 -2.03 -18.11 -0.22
N THR A 152 -3.23 -17.57 -0.47
CA THR A 152 -4.33 -18.37 -1.03
C THR A 152 -4.01 -18.92 -2.42
N ILE A 153 -3.40 -18.11 -3.28
CA ILE A 153 -3.05 -18.47 -4.66
C ILE A 153 -1.89 -19.45 -4.68
N VAL A 154 -0.85 -19.17 -3.89
CA VAL A 154 0.31 -20.04 -3.76
C VAL A 154 -0.12 -21.42 -3.32
N ARG A 155 -0.98 -21.54 -2.30
CA ARG A 155 -1.46 -22.85 -1.84
C ARG A 155 -2.31 -23.55 -2.89
N GLU A 156 -3.25 -22.85 -3.53
CA GLU A 156 -4.08 -23.44 -4.59
C GLU A 156 -3.26 -24.01 -5.76
N LEU A 157 -2.17 -23.33 -6.14
CA LEU A 157 -1.35 -23.71 -7.30
C LEU A 157 -0.15 -24.59 -6.97
N THR A 158 0.27 -24.70 -5.70
CA THR A 158 1.45 -25.49 -5.29
C THR A 158 1.07 -26.73 -4.47
N SER A 159 0.05 -26.67 -3.62
CA SER A 159 -0.58 -27.86 -3.05
C SER A 159 -1.69 -28.27 -4.01
N GLY A 160 -1.39 -29.23 -4.89
CA GLY A 160 -2.30 -29.67 -5.94
C GLY A 160 -3.64 -30.17 -5.38
N ASP A 161 -4.63 -29.28 -5.36
CA ASP A 161 -6.06 -29.61 -5.31
C ASP A 161 -6.69 -29.22 -6.65
N VAL A 162 -6.25 -29.86 -7.73
CA VAL A 162 -7.02 -29.89 -8.98
C VAL A 162 -8.05 -31.01 -8.83
N SER A 163 -9.16 -30.71 -8.16
CA SER A 163 -10.36 -31.53 -8.29
C SER A 163 -11.09 -31.15 -9.57
N HIS A 164 -11.12 -32.09 -10.52
CA HIS A 164 -12.17 -32.41 -11.50
C HIS A 164 -11.57 -32.86 -12.85
N ASP A 165 -11.04 -34.09 -12.93
CA ASP A 165 -11.57 -35.14 -13.82
C ASP A 165 -10.86 -36.48 -13.58
N GLY A 166 -11.60 -37.60 -13.63
CA GLY A 166 -11.06 -38.94 -13.93
C GLY A 166 -10.39 -39.76 -12.81
N LEU A 167 -11.09 -40.84 -12.41
CA LEU A 167 -10.60 -42.08 -11.80
C LEU A 167 -9.08 -42.37 -11.96
N ASN A 168 -8.37 -42.57 -10.84
CA ASN A 168 -7.50 -43.74 -10.55
C ASN A 168 -6.63 -43.48 -9.29
N PRO A 169 -6.74 -44.30 -8.22
CA PRO A 169 -5.88 -44.20 -7.06
C PRO A 169 -4.67 -45.13 -7.24
N HIS A 170 -3.63 -44.66 -7.93
CA HIS A 170 -2.34 -45.32 -7.87
C HIS A 170 -1.20 -44.30 -7.84
N ASN A 171 -0.50 -44.31 -6.69
CA ASN A 171 0.93 -44.10 -6.54
C ASN A 171 1.54 -43.08 -7.50
N SER A 172 1.32 -41.79 -7.26
CA SER A 172 2.03 -40.73 -7.95
C SER A 172 2.47 -39.69 -6.94
N THR A 173 3.78 -39.63 -6.71
CA THR A 173 4.50 -38.37 -6.49
C THR A 173 4.12 -37.43 -7.63
N GLN A 174 2.98 -36.77 -7.53
CA GLN A 174 2.53 -35.79 -8.49
C GLN A 174 3.57 -34.66 -8.49
N PRO A 175 4.13 -34.27 -9.64
CA PRO A 175 5.04 -33.16 -9.70
C PRO A 175 4.28 -31.92 -9.23
N VAL A 176 4.81 -31.22 -8.23
CA VAL A 176 4.32 -29.89 -7.86
C VAL A 176 4.32 -29.05 -9.16
N PRO A 177 3.15 -28.60 -9.66
CA PRO A 177 3.07 -28.10 -11.03
C PRO A 177 3.83 -26.78 -11.22
N TYR A 178 4.00 -26.00 -10.15
CA TYR A 178 4.72 -24.73 -10.15
C TYR A 178 5.50 -24.53 -8.85
N THR A 179 6.64 -23.86 -8.92
CA THR A 179 7.38 -23.49 -7.71
C THR A 179 6.77 -22.23 -7.05
N VAL A 180 6.91 -22.08 -5.73
CA VAL A 180 6.39 -20.89 -5.01
C VAL A 180 6.97 -19.57 -5.56
N ALA A 181 8.27 -19.56 -5.86
CA ALA A 181 8.95 -18.40 -6.44
C ALA A 181 8.43 -18.08 -7.86
N GLU A 182 8.09 -19.10 -8.63
CA GLU A 182 7.51 -18.94 -9.97
C GLU A 182 6.10 -18.32 -9.91
N VAL A 183 5.22 -18.84 -9.04
CA VAL A 183 3.86 -18.30 -8.87
C VAL A 183 3.90 -16.84 -8.40
N THR A 184 4.72 -16.54 -7.40
CA THR A 184 4.79 -15.20 -6.80
C THR A 184 5.41 -14.16 -7.73
N SER A 185 6.46 -14.53 -8.48
CA SER A 185 7.06 -13.66 -9.50
C SER A 185 6.11 -13.39 -10.67
N ALA A 186 5.39 -14.41 -11.17
CA ALA A 186 4.37 -14.24 -12.20
C ALA A 186 3.20 -13.37 -11.73
N LEU A 187 2.79 -13.52 -10.47
CA LEU A 187 1.75 -12.70 -9.83
C LEU A 187 2.19 -11.24 -9.73
N CYS A 188 3.40 -10.97 -9.23
CA CYS A 188 4.00 -9.64 -9.23
C CYS A 188 4.04 -9.01 -10.62
N LEU A 189 4.51 -9.75 -11.63
CA LEU A 189 4.61 -9.24 -12.99
C LEU A 189 3.23 -8.86 -13.53
N THR A 190 2.25 -9.75 -13.36
CA THR A 190 0.89 -9.57 -13.90
C THR A 190 0.18 -8.40 -13.23
N ILE A 191 0.25 -8.28 -11.90
CA ILE A 191 -0.25 -7.12 -11.15
C ILE A 191 0.43 -5.83 -11.62
N GLY A 192 1.75 -5.87 -11.78
CA GLY A 192 2.53 -4.72 -12.24
C GLY A 192 2.12 -4.24 -13.63
N ILE A 193 1.97 -5.17 -14.58
CA ILE A 193 1.49 -4.85 -15.94
C ILE A 193 0.09 -4.25 -15.90
N ILE A 194 -0.84 -4.82 -15.12
CA ILE A 194 -2.21 -4.28 -14.98
C ILE A 194 -2.17 -2.85 -14.43
N GLN A 195 -1.38 -2.58 -13.40
CA GLN A 195 -1.25 -1.23 -12.82
C GLN A 195 -0.57 -0.24 -13.78
N LEU A 196 0.42 -0.68 -14.57
CA LEU A 196 1.02 0.14 -15.62
C LEU A 196 0.02 0.47 -16.73
N VAL A 197 -0.82 -0.49 -17.13
CA VAL A 197 -1.93 -0.26 -18.08
C VAL A 197 -2.92 0.74 -17.49
N PHE A 198 -3.28 0.63 -16.21
CA PHE A 198 -4.14 1.60 -15.54
C PHE A 198 -3.53 3.01 -15.50
N SER A 199 -2.21 3.12 -15.26
CA SER A 199 -1.50 4.40 -15.33
C SER A 199 -1.48 4.99 -16.75
N PHE A 200 -1.31 4.13 -17.76
CA PHE A 200 -1.33 4.53 -19.17
C PHE A 200 -2.72 5.05 -19.59
N LEU A 201 -3.77 4.35 -19.20
CA LEU A 201 -5.16 4.74 -19.40
C LEU A 201 -5.59 5.93 -18.53
N SER A 202 -4.70 6.43 -17.67
CA SER A 202 -4.98 7.54 -16.76
C SER A 202 -6.16 7.30 -15.83
N LEU A 203 -6.38 6.04 -15.41
CA LEU A 203 -7.49 5.68 -14.51
C LEU A 203 -7.36 6.31 -13.12
N GLY A 204 -6.18 6.84 -12.77
CA GLY A 204 -6.02 7.70 -11.59
C GLY A 204 -6.92 8.94 -11.60
N ALA A 205 -7.42 9.40 -12.77
CA ALA A 205 -8.39 10.49 -12.85
C ALA A 205 -9.79 10.09 -12.32
N LEU A 206 -10.16 8.82 -12.41
CA LEU A 206 -11.43 8.29 -11.87
C LEU A 206 -11.40 8.17 -10.35
N ASN A 207 -10.23 8.34 -9.73
CA ASN A 207 -10.06 8.26 -8.28
C ASN A 207 -10.66 9.47 -7.51
N VAL A 208 -11.26 10.44 -8.19
CA VAL A 208 -12.02 11.52 -7.54
C VAL A 208 -13.24 10.96 -6.76
N PHE A 209 -13.61 9.70 -6.94
CA PHE A 209 -14.81 9.10 -6.32
C PHE A 209 -14.59 8.33 -5.01
N LEU A 210 -13.35 8.13 -4.52
CA LEU A 210 -13.13 7.43 -3.23
C LEU A 210 -13.33 8.42 -2.06
N SER A 211 -14.49 8.33 -1.40
CA SER A 211 -14.79 9.15 -0.22
C SER A 211 -13.95 8.73 0.99
N GLU A 212 -13.70 9.67 1.90
CA GLU A 212 -12.98 9.40 3.15
C GLU A 212 -13.67 8.32 3.99
N GLN A 213 -15.01 8.29 3.98
CA GLN A 213 -15.81 7.30 4.69
C GLN A 213 -15.58 5.89 4.14
N MET A 214 -15.46 5.74 2.83
CA MET A 214 -15.15 4.46 2.19
C MET A 214 -13.75 3.98 2.58
N ILE A 215 -12.77 4.88 2.64
CA ILE A 215 -11.39 4.58 3.07
C ILE A 215 -11.36 4.08 4.51
N ASN A 216 -12.03 4.78 5.43
CA ASN A 216 -12.08 4.40 6.86
C ASN A 216 -12.80 3.06 7.06
N GLY A 217 -13.90 2.82 6.32
CA GLY A 217 -14.60 1.54 6.34
C GLY A 217 -13.73 0.38 5.83
N PHE A 218 -13.01 0.59 4.73
CA PHE A 218 -12.08 -0.39 4.18
C PHE A 218 -10.93 -0.71 5.15
N ALA A 219 -10.29 0.30 5.74
CA ALA A 219 -9.22 0.11 6.71
C ALA A 219 -9.67 -0.70 7.95
N THR A 220 -10.89 -0.42 8.45
CA THR A 220 -11.48 -1.15 9.58
C THR A 220 -11.78 -2.61 9.21
N GLY A 221 -12.35 -2.85 8.03
CA GLY A 221 -12.62 -4.22 7.54
C GLY A 221 -11.34 -5.04 7.38
N VAL A 222 -10.30 -4.44 6.80
CA VAL A 222 -8.96 -5.04 6.69
C VAL A 222 -8.38 -5.36 8.08
N ALA A 223 -8.50 -4.44 9.05
CA ALA A 223 -7.99 -4.68 10.41
C ALA A 223 -8.66 -5.90 11.07
N ILE A 224 -9.99 -6.02 10.96
CA ILE A 224 -10.73 -7.19 11.48
C ILE A 224 -10.28 -8.47 10.76
N GLN A 225 -10.18 -8.43 9.42
CA GLN A 225 -9.75 -9.58 8.64
C GLN A 225 -8.34 -10.05 9.03
N VAL A 226 -7.41 -9.11 9.25
CA VAL A 226 -6.05 -9.43 9.70
C VAL A 226 -6.07 -10.10 11.07
N VAL A 227 -6.80 -9.56 12.06
CA VAL A 227 -6.90 -10.19 13.39
C VAL A 227 -7.42 -11.62 13.30
N VAL A 228 -8.50 -11.84 12.54
CA VAL A 228 -9.10 -13.17 12.36
C VAL A 228 -8.12 -14.13 11.68
N SER A 229 -7.35 -13.67 10.69
CA SER A 229 -6.35 -14.50 10.00
C SER A 229 -5.18 -14.94 10.91
N GLN A 230 -4.88 -14.17 11.97
CA GLN A 230 -3.79 -14.50 12.89
C GLN A 230 -4.19 -15.49 13.99
N LEU A 231 -5.48 -15.81 14.14
CA LEU A 231 -5.95 -16.73 15.19
C LEU A 231 -5.25 -18.09 15.13
N GLY A 232 -5.08 -18.67 13.94
CA GLY A 232 -4.36 -19.94 13.78
C GLY A 232 -2.92 -19.87 14.28
N SER A 233 -2.19 -18.82 13.91
CA SER A 233 -0.80 -18.60 14.32
C SER A 233 -0.66 -18.32 15.83
N LEU A 234 -1.60 -17.58 16.42
CA LEU A 234 -1.58 -17.26 17.85
C LEU A 234 -1.79 -18.50 18.73
N PHE A 235 -2.68 -19.41 18.33
CA PHE A 235 -2.97 -20.62 19.10
C PHE A 235 -2.15 -21.85 18.65
N GLY A 236 -1.26 -21.68 17.67
CA GLY A 236 -0.46 -22.77 17.11
C GLY A 236 -1.27 -23.85 16.39
N ASN A 237 -2.52 -23.58 16.05
CA ASN A 237 -3.41 -24.50 15.36
C ASN A 237 -3.27 -24.36 13.83
N ARG A 238 -3.26 -25.50 13.11
CA ARG A 238 -3.28 -25.53 11.66
C ARG A 238 -4.72 -25.33 11.14
N VAL A 239 -5.16 -24.08 11.18
CA VAL A 239 -6.45 -23.69 10.57
C VAL A 239 -6.30 -23.66 9.04
N PRO A 240 -7.08 -24.47 8.29
CA PRO A 240 -7.04 -24.44 6.83
C PRO A 240 -7.43 -23.04 6.34
N HIS A 241 -6.68 -22.51 5.36
CA HIS A 241 -7.01 -21.21 4.80
C HIS A 241 -8.20 -21.35 3.88
N MET A 242 -9.26 -20.62 4.19
CA MET A 242 -10.49 -20.62 3.40
C MET A 242 -10.54 -19.37 2.53
N SER A 243 -10.84 -19.56 1.25
CA SER A 243 -11.01 -18.47 0.28
C SER A 243 -12.50 -18.25 -0.05
N GLY A 244 -12.81 -17.07 -0.58
CA GLY A 244 -14.12 -16.74 -1.15
C GLY A 244 -15.04 -15.92 -0.23
N MET A 245 -16.33 -15.88 -0.56
CA MET A 245 -17.31 -15.11 0.19
C MET A 245 -17.44 -15.66 1.63
N PHE A 246 -17.61 -14.75 2.60
CA PHE A 246 -17.70 -15.05 4.03
C PHE A 246 -16.44 -15.70 4.64
N THR A 247 -15.25 -15.40 4.09
CA THR A 247 -13.96 -15.91 4.61
C THR A 247 -13.79 -15.70 6.11
N ILE A 248 -14.19 -14.54 6.65
CA ILE A 248 -14.10 -14.26 8.10
C ILE A 248 -14.91 -15.28 8.91
N TYR A 249 -16.18 -15.50 8.56
CA TYR A 249 -17.05 -16.44 9.25
C TYR A 249 -16.51 -17.87 9.15
N LYS A 250 -16.11 -18.28 7.95
CA LYS A 250 -15.53 -19.59 7.68
C LYS A 250 -14.25 -19.85 8.50
N THR A 251 -13.37 -18.86 8.60
CA THR A 251 -12.12 -18.95 9.37
C THR A 251 -12.40 -19.07 10.87
N ILE A 252 -13.36 -18.29 11.39
CA ILE A 252 -13.77 -18.38 12.80
C ILE A 252 -14.38 -19.75 13.10
N TYR A 253 -15.28 -20.25 12.25
CA TYR A 253 -15.87 -21.58 12.41
C TYR A 253 -14.79 -22.67 12.40
N ALA A 254 -13.89 -22.66 11.43
CA ALA A 254 -12.80 -23.63 11.33
C ALA A 254 -11.82 -23.57 12.51
N PHE A 255 -11.65 -22.39 13.11
CA PHE A 255 -10.86 -22.24 14.33
C PHE A 255 -11.52 -22.92 15.52
N PHE A 256 -12.84 -22.71 15.73
CA PHE A 256 -13.57 -23.35 16.82
C PHE A 256 -13.75 -24.85 16.62
N ASP A 257 -13.90 -25.32 15.38
CA ASP A 257 -13.97 -26.73 15.04
C ASP A 257 -12.68 -27.49 15.42
N ARG A 258 -11.53 -26.83 15.33
CA ARG A 258 -10.21 -27.39 15.67
C ARG A 258 -9.64 -26.89 16.98
N ILE A 259 -10.48 -26.45 17.92
CA ILE A 259 -10.01 -25.88 19.18
C ILE A 259 -9.22 -26.88 20.04
N ASP A 260 -9.43 -28.19 19.82
CA ASP A 260 -8.74 -29.25 20.55
C ASP A 260 -7.27 -29.44 20.10
N ASP A 261 -6.91 -29.01 18.89
CA ASP A 261 -5.56 -29.13 18.31
C ASP A 261 -4.61 -27.97 18.72
N VAL A 262 -4.97 -27.21 19.77
CA VAL A 262 -4.23 -26.02 20.21
C VAL A 262 -2.91 -26.39 20.88
N ALA A 263 -1.81 -25.88 20.34
CA ALA A 263 -0.49 -26.03 20.93
C ALA A 263 -0.27 -25.00 22.05
N TRP A 264 -0.55 -25.39 23.29
CA TRP A 264 -0.52 -24.50 24.46
C TRP A 264 0.81 -23.73 24.63
N GLN A 265 1.94 -24.36 24.31
CA GLN A 265 3.27 -23.75 24.40
C GLN A 265 3.41 -22.56 23.42
N THR A 266 2.94 -22.72 22.19
CA THR A 266 2.93 -21.66 21.18
C THR A 266 2.01 -20.53 21.59
N THR A 267 0.83 -20.86 22.12
CA THR A 267 -0.14 -19.88 22.64
C THR A 267 0.46 -19.03 23.77
N LEU A 268 1.15 -19.67 24.71
CA LEU A 268 1.80 -18.96 25.81
C LEU A 268 2.87 -17.99 25.30
N VAL A 269 3.74 -18.45 24.40
CA VAL A 269 4.78 -17.61 23.77
C VAL A 269 4.16 -16.42 23.05
N ALA A 270 3.12 -16.66 22.24
CA ALA A 270 2.42 -15.62 21.49
C ALA A 270 1.77 -14.58 22.42
N PHE A 271 1.06 -15.03 23.47
CA PHE A 271 0.37 -14.13 24.39
C PHE A 271 1.35 -13.32 25.25
N VAL A 272 2.45 -13.93 25.70
CA VAL A 272 3.53 -13.22 26.41
C VAL A 272 4.19 -12.18 25.50
N ALA A 273 4.47 -12.52 24.24
CA ALA A 273 5.02 -11.58 23.26
C ALA A 273 4.06 -10.38 23.03
N VAL A 274 2.77 -10.65 22.82
CA VAL A 274 1.74 -9.59 22.68
C VAL A 274 1.64 -8.73 23.94
N ALA A 275 1.66 -9.35 25.13
CA ALA A 275 1.60 -8.62 26.39
C ALA A 275 2.81 -7.71 26.59
N ILE A 276 4.02 -8.17 26.26
CA ILE A 276 5.25 -7.36 26.33
C ILE A 276 5.17 -6.19 25.34
N ILE A 277 4.82 -6.44 24.08
CA ILE A 277 4.68 -5.39 23.06
C ILE A 277 3.64 -4.35 23.50
N MET A 278 2.48 -4.80 23.98
CA MET A 278 1.40 -3.93 24.43
C MET A 278 1.81 -3.11 25.67
N ALA A 279 2.45 -3.73 26.65
CA ALA A 279 2.93 -3.05 27.85
C ALA A 279 3.95 -1.95 27.50
N VAL A 280 4.91 -2.22 26.62
CA VAL A 280 5.90 -1.23 26.20
C VAL A 280 5.23 -0.10 25.42
N LYS A 281 4.33 -0.40 24.47
CA LYS A 281 3.63 0.62 23.68
C LYS A 281 2.69 1.51 24.51
N ILE A 282 2.07 0.96 25.55
CA ILE A 282 1.13 1.73 26.39
C ILE A 282 1.89 2.54 27.45
N PHE A 283 2.89 1.95 28.11
CA PHE A 283 3.52 2.56 29.29
C PHE A 283 4.84 3.28 28.98
N LEU A 284 5.68 2.70 28.11
CA LEU A 284 7.03 3.21 27.84
C LEU A 284 7.05 4.20 26.67
N ASP A 285 6.43 3.86 25.54
CA ASP A 285 6.42 4.71 24.34
C ASP A 285 5.99 6.16 24.59
N PRO A 286 4.91 6.48 25.35
CA PRO A 286 4.55 7.89 25.57
C PRO A 286 5.61 8.66 26.36
N SER A 287 6.37 7.98 27.23
CA SER A 287 7.45 8.60 28.00
C SER A 287 8.72 8.73 27.16
N VAL A 288 9.04 7.72 26.36
CA VAL A 288 10.20 7.67 25.46
C VAL A 288 10.03 8.69 24.33
N LEU A 289 8.85 8.76 23.72
CA LEU A 289 8.57 9.69 22.63
C LEU A 289 8.69 11.14 23.10
N LYS A 290 8.28 11.46 24.33
CA LYS A 290 8.46 12.79 24.93
C LYS A 290 9.93 13.17 25.15
N ARG A 291 10.80 12.18 25.42
CA ARG A 291 12.20 12.43 25.80
C ARG A 291 13.17 12.34 24.62
N LEU A 292 12.97 11.36 23.74
CA LEU A 292 13.86 10.99 22.64
C LEU A 292 13.29 11.35 21.27
N GLY A 293 11.98 11.61 21.14
CA GLY A 293 11.34 11.98 19.88
C GLY A 293 11.19 10.85 18.86
N ILE A 294 11.50 9.60 19.24
CA ILE A 294 11.49 8.44 18.35
C ILE A 294 10.74 7.29 19.05
N PRO A 295 9.84 6.56 18.38
CA PRO A 295 9.17 5.39 18.95
C PRO A 295 10.16 4.24 19.14
N LEU A 296 9.97 3.43 20.20
CA LEU A 296 10.88 2.34 20.51
C LEU A 296 10.58 1.13 19.61
N PRO A 297 11.57 0.54 18.91
CA PRO A 297 11.38 -0.61 18.02
C PRO A 297 11.23 -1.93 18.82
N ILE A 298 10.19 -2.00 19.64
CA ILE A 298 9.96 -3.12 20.57
C ILE A 298 9.75 -4.45 19.82
N GLU A 299 9.17 -4.42 18.63
CA GLU A 299 8.94 -5.60 17.80
C GLU A 299 10.24 -6.32 17.48
N LEU A 300 11.30 -5.59 17.11
CA LEU A 300 12.61 -6.15 16.83
C LEU A 300 13.26 -6.70 18.11
N VAL A 301 13.18 -5.94 19.20
CA VAL A 301 13.74 -6.36 20.50
C VAL A 301 13.09 -7.66 20.97
N VAL A 302 11.76 -7.75 20.88
CA VAL A 302 11.01 -8.97 21.23
C VAL A 302 11.42 -10.13 20.33
N VAL A 303 11.53 -9.93 19.01
CA VAL A 303 12.00 -10.99 18.11
C VAL A 303 13.41 -11.46 18.47
N VAL A 304 14.34 -10.56 18.77
CA VAL A 304 15.71 -10.93 19.20
C VAL A 304 15.70 -11.71 20.51
N LEU A 305 14.97 -11.22 21.52
CA LEU A 305 14.90 -11.86 22.84
C LEU A 305 14.29 -13.26 22.75
N PHE A 306 13.17 -13.43 22.03
CA PHE A 306 12.54 -14.73 21.85
C PHE A 306 13.37 -15.67 20.97
N THR A 307 14.13 -15.16 20.00
CA THR A 307 15.05 -15.97 19.20
C THR A 307 16.20 -16.49 20.06
N LEU A 308 16.79 -15.64 20.91
CA LEU A 308 17.81 -16.06 21.88
C LEU A 308 17.26 -17.07 22.88
N ALA A 309 16.08 -16.81 23.45
CA ALA A 309 15.42 -17.74 24.35
C ALA A 309 15.13 -19.09 23.66
N SER A 310 14.69 -19.07 22.40
CA SER A 310 14.44 -20.28 21.61
C SER A 310 15.70 -21.11 21.40
N HIS A 311 16.84 -20.45 21.16
CA HIS A 311 18.14 -21.10 20.98
C HIS A 311 18.70 -21.69 22.29
N TYR A 312 18.65 -20.96 23.41
CA TYR A 312 19.20 -21.45 24.68
C TYR A 312 18.32 -22.48 25.39
N LEU A 313 17.01 -22.51 25.10
CA LEU A 313 16.06 -23.44 25.71
C LEU A 313 15.72 -24.64 24.80
N ASP A 314 16.31 -24.70 23.61
CA ASP A 314 16.01 -25.68 22.55
C ASP A 314 14.51 -25.93 22.38
N MET A 315 13.75 -24.83 22.25
CA MET A 315 12.28 -24.86 22.25
C MET A 315 11.67 -25.76 21.17
N LYS A 316 12.38 -25.94 20.06
CA LYS A 316 11.95 -26.84 18.98
C LYS A 316 11.97 -28.31 19.43
N GLU A 317 13.07 -28.76 20.03
CA GLU A 317 13.28 -30.16 20.40
C GLU A 317 12.57 -30.49 21.72
N ASN A 318 12.66 -29.59 22.70
CA ASN A 318 12.10 -29.83 24.04
C ASN A 318 10.59 -29.55 24.13
N HIS A 319 10.07 -28.61 23.33
CA HIS A 319 8.68 -28.13 23.48
C HIS A 319 7.85 -28.22 22.19
N GLY A 320 8.41 -28.74 21.09
CA GLY A 320 7.71 -28.93 19.82
C GLY A 320 7.26 -27.62 19.14
N ILE A 321 7.84 -26.48 19.53
CA ILE A 321 7.44 -25.18 18.98
C ILE A 321 7.97 -25.03 17.55
N ALA A 322 7.10 -24.64 16.63
CA ALA A 322 7.49 -24.38 15.25
C ALA A 322 8.41 -23.16 15.17
N VAL A 323 9.60 -23.36 14.59
CA VAL A 323 10.59 -22.29 14.37
C VAL A 323 10.75 -21.99 12.88
N VAL A 324 11.12 -20.75 12.57
CA VAL A 324 11.30 -20.24 11.20
C VAL A 324 12.36 -21.03 10.41
N GLY A 325 13.35 -21.59 11.11
CA GLY A 325 14.44 -22.37 10.50
C GLY A 325 15.57 -21.50 9.95
N THR A 326 16.37 -22.07 9.05
CA THR A 326 17.55 -21.40 8.48
C THR A 326 17.16 -20.49 7.33
N VAL A 327 17.53 -19.21 7.41
CA VAL A 327 17.37 -18.23 6.33
C VAL A 327 18.67 -18.16 5.53
N PRO A 328 18.67 -18.44 4.21
CA PRO A 328 19.87 -18.37 3.40
C PRO A 328 20.36 -16.91 3.29
N GLN A 329 21.69 -16.73 3.37
CA GLN A 329 22.34 -15.41 3.34
C GLN A 329 22.82 -15.03 1.93
N VAL A 330 21.99 -15.27 0.91
CA VAL A 330 22.35 -15.06 -0.50
C VAL A 330 21.43 -14.00 -1.08
N LEU A 331 21.98 -13.05 -1.85
CA LEU A 331 21.17 -12.11 -2.61
C LEU A 331 20.53 -12.86 -3.79
N PRO A 332 19.23 -12.65 -4.11
CA PRO A 332 18.60 -13.39 -5.20
C PRO A 332 19.20 -12.92 -6.52
N GLU A 333 19.63 -13.87 -7.34
CA GLU A 333 19.99 -13.58 -8.73
C GLU A 333 18.72 -13.18 -9.50
N PRO A 334 18.81 -12.18 -10.41
CA PRO A 334 17.67 -11.80 -11.24
C PRO A 334 17.15 -13.00 -12.05
N SER A 335 15.97 -13.48 -11.70
CA SER A 335 15.28 -14.57 -12.39
C SER A 335 14.20 -14.02 -13.30
N LEU A 336 14.09 -14.52 -14.52
CA LEU A 336 12.96 -14.17 -15.39
C LEU A 336 11.68 -14.77 -14.80
N PRO A 337 10.61 -13.97 -14.57
CA PRO A 337 9.32 -14.50 -14.17
C PRO A 337 8.79 -15.44 -15.26
N SER A 338 8.07 -16.50 -14.87
CA SER A 338 7.56 -17.44 -15.86
C SER A 338 6.47 -16.80 -16.72
N PHE A 339 6.60 -16.98 -18.04
CA PHE A 339 5.61 -16.54 -19.03
C PHE A 339 4.68 -17.68 -19.43
N ASN A 340 4.49 -18.66 -18.54
CA ASN A 340 3.60 -19.77 -18.80
C ASN A 340 2.17 -19.25 -18.95
N THR A 341 1.61 -19.39 -20.16
CA THR A 341 0.30 -18.85 -20.51
C THR A 341 -0.83 -19.46 -19.69
N SER A 342 -0.74 -20.76 -19.36
CA SER A 342 -1.69 -21.44 -18.47
C SER A 342 -1.67 -20.86 -17.06
N LEU A 343 -0.47 -20.62 -16.50
CA LEU A 343 -0.32 -20.03 -15.18
C LEU A 343 -0.87 -18.61 -15.14
N ILE A 344 -0.47 -17.77 -16.12
CA ILE A 344 -0.92 -16.38 -16.21
C ILE A 344 -2.45 -16.32 -16.36
N ALA A 345 -3.04 -17.20 -17.18
CA ALA A 345 -4.50 -17.26 -17.35
C ALA A 345 -5.23 -17.62 -16.05
N ALA A 346 -4.68 -18.54 -15.25
CA ALA A 346 -5.25 -18.93 -13.96
C ALA A 346 -5.19 -17.80 -12.93
N ILE A 347 -4.08 -17.07 -12.84
CA ILE A 347 -3.90 -16.00 -11.84
C ILE A 347 -4.48 -14.64 -12.27
N LEU A 348 -4.84 -14.46 -13.55
CA LEU A 348 -5.26 -13.17 -14.10
C LEU A 348 -6.45 -12.54 -13.35
N PRO A 349 -7.54 -13.27 -13.01
CA PRO A 349 -8.69 -12.69 -12.32
C PRO A 349 -8.32 -12.18 -10.92
N GLN A 350 -7.54 -12.97 -10.17
CA GLN A 350 -7.10 -12.60 -8.83
C GLN A 350 -6.07 -11.46 -8.88
N SER A 351 -5.17 -11.46 -9.87
CA SER A 351 -4.20 -10.38 -10.13
C SER A 351 -4.90 -9.03 -10.36
N PHE A 352 -6.01 -9.02 -11.10
CA PHE A 352 -6.80 -7.81 -11.32
C PHE A 352 -7.36 -7.23 -10.02
N VAL A 353 -7.92 -8.08 -9.15
CA VAL A 353 -8.43 -7.65 -7.83
C VAL A 353 -7.27 -7.15 -6.96
N MET A 354 -6.16 -7.88 -6.91
CA MET A 354 -4.97 -7.49 -6.13
C MET A 354 -4.36 -6.17 -6.61
N ALA A 355 -4.37 -5.91 -7.92
CA ALA A 355 -3.90 -4.64 -8.49
C ALA A 355 -4.71 -3.44 -7.97
N ILE A 356 -6.04 -3.59 -7.87
CA ILE A 356 -6.94 -2.57 -7.33
C ILE A 356 -6.74 -2.43 -5.83
N VAL A 357 -6.67 -3.53 -5.08
CA VAL A 357 -6.50 -3.53 -3.62
C VAL A 357 -5.17 -2.90 -3.21
N SER A 358 -4.06 -3.31 -3.82
CA SER A 358 -2.71 -2.75 -3.56
C SER A 358 -2.68 -1.24 -3.81
N PHE A 359 -3.29 -0.80 -4.91
CA PHE A 359 -3.42 0.62 -5.24
C PHE A 359 -4.30 1.37 -4.24
N ALA A 360 -5.47 0.83 -3.91
CA ALA A 360 -6.43 1.45 -3.00
C ALA A 360 -5.82 1.66 -1.60
N ILE A 361 -5.09 0.67 -1.06
CA ILE A 361 -4.39 0.78 0.23
C ILE A 361 -3.36 1.92 0.18
N THR A 362 -2.47 1.88 -0.80
CA THR A 362 -1.36 2.84 -0.93
C THR A 362 -1.85 4.27 -1.11
N LEU A 363 -2.81 4.45 -2.00
CA LEU A 363 -3.39 5.75 -2.30
C LEU A 363 -4.19 6.33 -1.13
N SER A 364 -4.95 5.48 -0.44
CA SER A 364 -5.71 5.87 0.75
C SER A 364 -4.77 6.42 1.82
N LEU A 365 -3.69 5.70 2.09
CA LEU A 365 -2.67 6.10 3.05
C LEU A 365 -1.94 7.37 2.62
N GLY A 366 -1.58 7.47 1.33
CA GLY A 366 -0.99 8.67 0.76
C GLY A 366 -1.89 9.90 0.90
N ARG A 367 -3.20 9.76 0.72
CA ARG A 367 -4.17 10.85 0.92
C ARG A 367 -4.29 11.26 2.38
N ILE A 368 -4.34 10.31 3.31
CA ILE A 368 -4.40 10.59 4.76
C ILE A 368 -3.19 11.44 5.17
N PHE A 369 -1.98 11.04 4.80
CA PHE A 369 -0.77 11.82 5.12
C PHE A 369 -0.62 13.10 4.30
N GLY A 370 -1.09 13.10 3.05
CA GLY A 370 -1.15 14.29 2.21
C GLY A 370 -2.01 15.38 2.82
N LEU A 371 -3.22 15.03 3.29
CA LEU A 371 -4.10 15.94 4.01
C LEU A 371 -3.46 16.43 5.32
N LYS A 372 -2.85 15.52 6.09
CA LYS A 372 -2.21 15.86 7.38
C LYS A 372 -1.03 16.83 7.23
N HIS A 373 -0.24 16.70 6.17
CA HIS A 373 0.96 17.52 5.94
C HIS A 373 0.82 18.59 4.84
N GLY A 374 -0.38 18.77 4.28
CA GLY A 374 -0.66 19.83 3.30
C GLY A 374 -0.02 19.62 1.92
N TYR A 375 0.10 18.38 1.45
CA TYR A 375 0.55 18.06 0.10
C TYR A 375 -0.45 17.17 -0.65
N SER A 376 -0.43 17.22 -1.99
CA SER A 376 -1.29 16.39 -2.83
C SER A 376 -0.56 15.15 -3.34
N VAL A 377 -1.29 14.03 -3.41
CA VAL A 377 -0.82 12.76 -3.98
C VAL A 377 -1.45 12.59 -5.37
N ASP A 378 -0.61 12.35 -6.39
CA ASP A 378 -1.09 12.12 -7.76
C ASP A 378 -1.40 10.62 -7.94
N ALA A 379 -2.70 10.31 -8.00
CA ALA A 379 -3.18 8.94 -8.14
C ALA A 379 -2.66 8.22 -9.39
N ASN A 380 -2.47 8.92 -10.51
CA ASN A 380 -1.98 8.27 -11.73
C ASN A 380 -0.49 7.95 -11.65
N GLN A 381 0.25 8.79 -10.92
CA GLN A 381 1.65 8.58 -10.63
C GLN A 381 1.83 7.44 -9.62
N GLU A 382 0.94 7.28 -8.65
CA GLU A 382 0.95 6.12 -7.75
C GLU A 382 0.70 4.80 -8.49
N PHE A 383 -0.20 4.76 -9.48
CA PHE A 383 -0.35 3.59 -10.35
C PHE A 383 0.96 3.26 -11.09
N LEU A 384 1.67 4.28 -11.59
CA LEU A 384 2.96 4.09 -12.25
C LEU A 384 4.01 3.55 -11.28
N ALA A 385 4.10 4.16 -10.09
CA ALA A 385 5.09 3.82 -9.08
C ALA A 385 4.91 2.38 -8.57
N LEU A 386 3.67 1.99 -8.23
CA LEU A 386 3.37 0.63 -7.79
C LEU A 386 3.53 -0.38 -8.92
N GLY A 387 3.07 -0.06 -10.13
CA GLY A 387 3.19 -0.95 -11.29
C GLY A 387 4.66 -1.23 -11.63
N ALA A 388 5.49 -0.18 -11.66
CA ALA A 388 6.93 -0.32 -11.85
C ALA A 388 7.61 -1.08 -10.70
N SER A 389 7.20 -0.85 -9.45
CA SER A 389 7.72 -1.56 -8.28
C SER A 389 7.40 -3.06 -8.35
N HIS A 390 6.18 -3.42 -8.74
CA HIS A 390 5.77 -4.81 -8.95
C HIS A 390 6.53 -5.49 -10.08
N VAL A 391 6.65 -4.84 -11.25
CA VAL A 391 7.42 -5.37 -12.38
C VAL A 391 8.89 -5.55 -12.03
N PHE A 392 9.50 -4.60 -11.32
CA PHE A 392 10.89 -4.75 -10.90
C PHE A 392 11.05 -5.88 -9.88
N SER A 393 10.12 -6.01 -8.94
CA SER A 393 10.17 -7.01 -7.87
C SER A 393 9.94 -8.43 -8.38
N SER A 394 9.25 -8.63 -9.52
CA SER A 394 9.08 -9.95 -10.12
C SER A 394 10.39 -10.61 -10.53
N PHE A 395 11.42 -9.83 -10.86
CA PHE A 395 12.74 -10.36 -11.22
C PHE A 395 13.55 -10.86 -10.02
N PHE A 396 13.17 -10.54 -8.78
CA PHE A 396 13.94 -10.86 -7.57
C PHE A 396 13.23 -11.83 -6.63
N SER A 397 12.30 -12.65 -7.16
CA SER A 397 11.52 -13.61 -6.36
C SER A 397 10.76 -12.96 -5.18
N CYS A 398 10.32 -11.71 -5.35
CA CYS A 398 9.43 -11.03 -4.43
C CYS A 398 7.97 -11.44 -4.68
N PHE A 399 7.12 -11.20 -3.69
CA PHE A 399 5.67 -11.35 -3.78
C PHE A 399 4.97 -9.99 -3.78
N PRO A 400 3.67 -9.93 -4.14
CA PRO A 400 2.94 -8.67 -4.29
C PRO A 400 3.07 -7.74 -3.09
N LEU A 401 3.11 -6.44 -3.39
CA LEU A 401 3.45 -5.37 -2.46
C LEU A 401 2.30 -4.36 -2.35
N ALA A 402 2.26 -3.65 -1.23
CA ALA A 402 1.43 -2.47 -1.01
C ALA A 402 2.07 -1.56 0.05
N ALA A 403 1.52 -0.37 0.25
CA ALA A 403 1.90 0.43 1.42
C ALA A 403 1.40 -0.21 2.71
N SER A 404 2.22 -0.17 3.75
CA SER A 404 1.84 -0.66 5.07
C SER A 404 1.41 0.48 5.98
N VAL A 405 0.19 0.39 6.51
CA VAL A 405 -0.37 1.35 7.47
C VAL A 405 0.51 1.52 8.72
N PRO A 406 0.86 0.45 9.48
CA PRO A 406 1.67 0.62 10.69
C PRO A 406 3.07 1.17 10.40
N ARG A 407 3.75 0.74 9.32
CA ARG A 407 5.08 1.27 8.97
C ARG A 407 5.05 2.74 8.61
N SER A 408 4.06 3.15 7.83
CA SER A 408 3.90 4.54 7.42
C SER A 408 3.50 5.44 8.60
N ALA A 409 2.71 4.92 9.54
CA ALA A 409 2.40 5.62 10.79
C ALA A 409 3.65 5.78 11.69
N VAL A 410 4.52 4.77 11.76
CA VAL A 410 5.82 4.89 12.46
C VAL A 410 6.73 5.91 11.77
N GLN A 411 6.79 5.91 10.45
CA GLN A 411 7.57 6.89 9.67
C GLN A 411 7.10 8.32 9.97
N GLU A 412 5.78 8.54 9.96
CA GLU A 412 5.19 9.84 10.27
C GLU A 412 5.40 10.24 11.74
N GLY A 413 5.16 9.31 12.68
CA GLY A 413 5.31 9.54 14.12
C GLY A 413 6.76 9.81 14.56
N ALA A 414 7.74 9.22 13.88
CA ALA A 414 9.16 9.50 14.09
C ALA A 414 9.61 10.84 13.46
N GLY A 415 8.73 11.54 12.75
CA GLY A 415 9.00 12.87 12.18
C GLY A 415 9.51 12.89 10.74
N GLY A 416 9.37 11.79 9.99
CA GLY A 416 9.84 11.67 8.60
C GLY A 416 9.21 12.71 7.68
N LYS A 417 10.06 13.41 6.91
CA LYS A 417 9.66 14.52 6.03
C LYS A 417 9.66 14.12 4.56
N THR A 418 10.55 13.22 4.18
CA THR A 418 10.64 12.70 2.80
C THR A 418 10.67 11.16 2.76
N GLN A 419 10.78 10.64 1.53
CA GLN A 419 10.90 9.22 1.22
C GLN A 419 12.26 8.65 1.63
#